data_AF-A0A8J4I7V2-F1
#
_entry.id   AF-A0A8J4I7V2-F1
#
_cell.length_a   1.000
_cell.length_b   1.000
_cell.length_c   1.000
_cell.angle_alpha   90.00
_cell.angle_beta   90.00
_cell.angle_gamma   90.00
#
_symmetry.space_group_name_H-M   'P 1'
#
loop_
_entity.id
_entity.type
_entity.pdbx_description
1 polymer ?
#
loop_
_entity_poly.entity_id
_entity_poly.type
_entity_poly.pdbx_seq_one_letter_code
_entity_poly.pdbx_strand_id
1 'polypeptide(L)'
;PSEAAGDLAALAELDEAALLGGLRERFLRQQVYTDVGDILIAMNPFQPLPLYGREVSEQYRHHETGTLPPHIFAVASRAYHAMLGRRGSGPQSQCIVI
;
A
#
# COMPACT_ATOMS: atom_id res chain seq x y z
N PRO A 1 17.61 -6.98 1.89
CA PRO A 1 16.76 -6.43 2.99
C PRO A 1 15.64 -5.46 2.54
N SER A 2 15.29 -5.37 1.24
CA SER A 2 14.26 -4.46 0.72
C SER A 2 12.97 -5.13 0.22
N GLU A 3 12.94 -6.46 0.02
CA GLU A 3 11.71 -7.16 -0.42
C GLU A 3 10.65 -7.32 0.69
N ALA A 4 11.05 -7.22 1.96
CA ALA A 4 10.16 -7.48 3.10
C ALA A 4 9.09 -6.39 3.31
N ALA A 5 9.28 -5.18 2.76
CA ALA A 5 8.36 -4.06 2.96
C ALA A 5 7.25 -3.97 1.90
N GLY A 6 7.33 -4.74 0.80
CA GLY A 6 6.32 -4.71 -0.26
C GLY A 6 6.29 -3.44 -1.12
N ASP A 7 7.33 -2.60 -1.01
CA ASP A 7 7.55 -1.44 -1.86
C ASP A 7 8.58 -1.78 -2.95
N LEU A 8 8.15 -1.78 -4.21
CA LEU A 8 9.04 -2.04 -5.35
C LEU A 8 9.88 -0.82 -5.72
N ALA A 9 9.57 0.38 -5.22
CA ALA A 9 10.43 1.55 -5.43
C ALA A 9 11.75 1.47 -4.65
N ALA A 10 11.86 0.56 -3.69
CA ALA A 10 13.10 0.28 -2.97
C ALA A 10 14.09 -0.63 -3.73
N LEU A 11 13.76 -1.04 -4.96
CA LEU A 11 14.66 -1.81 -5.82
C LEU A 11 15.80 -0.92 -6.32
N ALA A 12 17.02 -1.50 -6.38
CA ALA A 12 18.22 -0.78 -6.80
C ALA A 12 18.18 -0.33 -8.26
N GLU A 13 17.51 -1.11 -9.11
CA GLU A 13 17.18 -0.77 -10.49
C GLU A 13 15.68 -0.94 -10.70
N LEU A 14 14.99 0.16 -10.99
CA LEU A 14 13.57 0.17 -11.28
C LEU A 14 13.39 0.22 -12.80
N ASP A 15 13.43 -0.95 -13.44
CA ASP A 15 13.06 -1.11 -14.84
C ASP A 15 11.69 -1.82 -14.97
N GLU A 16 11.13 -1.78 -16.18
CA GLU A 16 9.82 -2.39 -16.46
C GLU A 16 9.81 -3.90 -16.19
N ALA A 17 10.93 -4.58 -16.48
CA ALA A 17 11.08 -6.01 -16.28
C ALA A 17 11.09 -6.40 -14.79
N ALA A 18 11.82 -5.67 -13.96
CA ALA A 18 11.89 -5.87 -12.52
C ALA A 18 10.56 -5.55 -11.85
N LEU A 19 9.89 -4.46 -12.26
CA LEU A 19 8.56 -4.13 -11.75
C LEU A 19 7.55 -5.24 -12.07
N LEU A 20 7.51 -5.70 -13.33
CA LEU A 20 6.62 -6.77 -13.76
C LEU A 20 6.94 -8.10 -13.06
N GLY A 21 8.23 -8.41 -12.88
CA GLY A 21 8.69 -9.59 -12.16
C GLY A 21 8.24 -9.59 -10.70
N GLY A 22 8.43 -8.47 -9.99
CA GLY A 22 8.00 -8.30 -8.61
C GLY A 22 6.49 -8.38 -8.44
N LEU A 23 5.72 -7.73 -9.32
CA LEU A 23 4.26 -7.84 -9.33
C LEU A 23 3.82 -9.29 -9.57
N ARG A 24 4.41 -9.98 -10.55
CA ARG A 24 4.10 -11.38 -10.83
C ARG A 24 4.35 -12.29 -9.62
N GLU A 25 5.52 -12.17 -8.99
CA GLU A 25 5.87 -12.99 -7.82
C GLU A 25 4.90 -12.75 -6.64
N ARG A 26 4.58 -11.48 -6.37
CA ARG A 26 3.63 -11.11 -5.32
C ARG A 26 2.22 -11.62 -5.60
N PHE A 27 1.76 -11.50 -6.85
CA PHE A 27 0.46 -12.03 -7.26
C PHE A 27 0.36 -13.55 -7.06
N LEU A 28 1.40 -14.30 -7.43
CA LEU A 28 1.48 -15.75 -7.21
C LEU A 28 1.45 -16.13 -5.72
N ARG A 29 1.88 -15.22 -4.84
CA ARG A 29 1.77 -15.35 -3.37
C ARG A 29 0.46 -14.78 -2.79
N GLN A 30 -0.52 -14.46 -3.64
CA GLN A 30 -1.81 -13.84 -3.26
C GLN A 30 -1.66 -12.47 -2.60
N GLN A 31 -0.55 -11.77 -2.84
CA GLN A 31 -0.30 -10.41 -2.39
C GLN A 31 -0.73 -9.44 -3.49
N VAL A 32 -2.00 -9.03 -3.46
CA VAL A 32 -2.64 -8.22 -4.51
C VAL A 32 -2.28 -6.73 -4.47
N TYR A 33 -1.76 -6.26 -3.34
CA TYR A 33 -1.38 -4.89 -3.11
C TYR A 33 0.14 -4.75 -3.05
N THR A 34 0.66 -3.76 -3.76
CA THR A 34 2.10 -3.49 -3.84
C THR A 34 2.33 -1.99 -3.88
N ASP A 35 3.17 -1.48 -2.99
CA ASP A 35 3.55 -0.07 -3.00
C ASP A 35 4.62 0.15 -4.08
N VAL A 36 4.57 1.30 -4.75
CA VAL A 36 5.63 1.80 -5.62
C VAL A 36 5.82 3.27 -5.29
N GLY A 37 6.61 3.55 -4.27
CA GLY A 37 6.73 4.90 -3.71
C GLY A 37 5.39 5.38 -3.15
N ASP A 38 4.84 6.46 -3.70
CA ASP A 38 3.57 7.04 -3.21
C ASP A 38 2.30 6.39 -3.79
N ILE A 39 2.43 5.61 -4.88
CA ILE A 39 1.31 4.93 -5.52
C ILE A 39 1.14 3.51 -4.98
N LEU A 40 -0.11 3.04 -4.99
CA LEU A 40 -0.47 1.67 -4.64
C LEU A 40 -0.97 0.94 -5.89
N ILE A 41 -0.31 -0.15 -6.26
CA ILE A 41 -0.76 -1.04 -7.33
C ILE A 41 -1.67 -2.12 -6.73
N ALA A 42 -2.86 -2.28 -7.31
CA ALA A 42 -3.82 -3.31 -6.96
C ALA A 42 -4.06 -4.25 -8.15
N MET A 43 -3.73 -5.53 -7.99
CA MET A 43 -4.00 -6.56 -9.00
C MET A 43 -5.26 -7.34 -8.65
N ASN A 44 -6.16 -7.52 -9.60
CA ASN A 44 -7.41 -8.25 -9.37
C ASN A 44 -7.13 -9.75 -9.13
N PRO A 45 -7.45 -10.30 -7.93
CA PRO A 45 -7.22 -11.71 -7.64
C PRO A 45 -8.21 -12.66 -8.32
N PHE A 46 -9.33 -12.15 -8.85
CA PHE A 46 -10.46 -12.94 -9.38
C PHE A 46 -11.03 -13.98 -8.39
N GLN A 47 -10.72 -13.83 -7.10
CA GLN A 47 -11.20 -14.67 -6.01
C GLN A 47 -11.33 -13.84 -4.73
N PRO A 48 -12.25 -14.21 -3.82
CA PRO A 48 -12.36 -13.54 -2.53
C PRO A 48 -11.09 -13.82 -1.70
N LEU A 49 -10.54 -12.77 -1.08
CA LEU A 49 -9.46 -12.84 -0.11
C LEU A 49 -9.92 -12.21 1.21
N PRO A 50 -9.50 -12.74 2.38
CA PRO A 50 -9.94 -12.25 3.69
C PRO A 50 -9.20 -10.96 4.11
N LEU A 51 -9.17 -9.95 3.25
CA LEU A 51 -8.36 -8.73 3.43
C LEU A 51 -9.16 -7.53 3.95
N TYR A 52 -10.49 -7.55 3.79
CA TYR A 52 -11.36 -6.39 4.08
C TYR A 52 -12.13 -6.52 5.40
N GLY A 53 -11.72 -7.45 6.27
CA GLY A 53 -12.33 -7.64 7.59
C GLY A 53 -12.15 -6.43 8.51
N ARG A 54 -13.01 -6.33 9.54
CA ARG A 54 -12.95 -5.24 10.51
C ARG A 54 -11.62 -5.24 11.26
N GLU A 55 -11.12 -6.42 11.60
CA GLU A 55 -9.86 -6.65 12.30
C GLU A 55 -8.70 -6.05 11.51
N VAL A 56 -8.69 -6.25 10.19
CA VAL A 56 -7.67 -5.69 9.28
C VAL A 56 -7.79 -4.17 9.23
N SER A 57 -9.00 -3.63 9.04
CA SER A 57 -9.22 -2.17 9.00
C SER A 57 -8.71 -1.45 10.26
N GLU A 58 -8.98 -2.01 11.45
CA GLU A 58 -8.51 -1.42 12.70
C GLU A 58 -6.98 -1.45 12.85
N GLN A 59 -6.29 -2.47 12.31
CA GLN A 59 -4.83 -2.50 12.31
C GLN A 59 -4.24 -1.28 11.56
N TYR A 60 -4.79 -0.94 10.39
CA TYR A 60 -4.32 0.19 9.58
C TYR A 60 -4.76 1.57 10.10
N ARG A 61 -5.74 1.62 11.02
CA ARG A 61 -6.23 2.88 11.61
C ARG A 61 -5.27 3.46 12.66
N HIS A 62 -4.48 2.62 13.31
CA HIS A 62 -3.66 2.99 14.47
C HIS A 62 -2.14 2.93 14.25
N HIS A 63 -1.69 2.33 13.14
CA HIS A 63 -0.25 2.15 12.88
C HIS A 63 0.34 3.24 11.98
N GLU A 64 1.62 3.53 12.22
CA GLU A 64 2.41 4.42 11.37
C GLU A 64 2.63 3.80 9.98
N THR A 65 2.56 4.64 8.95
CA THR A 65 2.78 4.24 7.55
C THR A 65 4.15 3.58 7.38
N GLY A 66 4.19 2.44 6.70
CA GLY A 66 5.43 1.69 6.41
C GLY A 66 5.73 0.54 7.38
N THR A 67 4.94 0.37 8.45
CA THR A 67 5.08 -0.78 9.38
C THR A 67 4.25 -2.00 8.98
N LEU A 68 3.18 -1.77 8.22
CA LEU A 68 2.24 -2.79 7.75
C LEU A 68 2.43 -3.02 6.24
N PRO A 69 2.07 -4.21 5.73
CA PRO A 69 2.17 -4.49 4.31
C PRO A 69 1.27 -3.54 3.48
N PRO A 70 1.55 -3.39 2.16
CA PRO A 70 0.76 -2.54 1.28
C PRO A 70 -0.72 -2.91 1.32
N HIS A 71 -1.58 -1.91 1.50
CA HIS A 71 -3.03 -2.11 1.56
C HIS A 71 -3.78 -0.82 1.24
N ILE A 72 -4.99 -0.93 0.66
CA ILE A 72 -5.87 0.22 0.42
C ILE A 72 -6.24 0.98 1.71
N PHE A 73 -6.31 0.27 2.84
CA PHE A 73 -6.53 0.89 4.15
C PHE A 73 -5.36 1.77 4.60
N ALA A 74 -4.12 1.46 4.21
CA ALA A 74 -2.99 2.35 4.48
C ALA A 74 -3.13 3.68 3.71
N VAL A 75 -3.59 3.63 2.46
CA VAL A 75 -3.85 4.82 1.62
C VAL A 75 -4.97 5.67 2.24
N ALA A 76 -6.08 5.04 2.63
CA ALA A 76 -7.19 5.73 3.29
C ALA A 76 -6.78 6.37 4.62
N SER A 77 -6.01 5.64 5.45
CA SER A 77 -5.47 6.12 6.73
C SER A 77 -4.54 7.33 6.51
N ARG A 78 -3.64 7.26 5.54
CA ARG A 78 -2.74 8.36 5.16
C ARG A 78 -3.51 9.63 4.76
N ALA A 79 -4.50 9.50 3.87
CA ALA A 79 -5.35 10.61 3.45
C ALA A 79 -6.12 11.19 4.66
N TYR A 80 -6.73 10.34 5.49
CA TYR A 80 -7.46 10.80 6.67
C TYR A 80 -6.58 11.58 7.66
N HIS A 81 -5.37 11.09 7.94
CA HIS A 81 -4.44 11.79 8.82
C HIS A 81 -3.91 13.10 8.25
N ALA A 82 -3.66 13.15 6.93
CA ALA A 82 -3.28 14.37 6.24
C ALA A 82 -4.40 15.42 6.28
N MET A 83 -5.66 14.98 6.11
CA MET A 83 -6.84 15.85 6.24
C MET A 83 -6.94 16.50 7.61
N LEU A 84 -6.58 15.79 8.67
CA LEU A 84 -6.60 16.29 10.05
C LEU A 84 -5.36 17.10 10.44
N GLY A 85 -4.36 17.25 9.55
CA GLY A 85 -3.11 17.95 9.86
C GLY A 85 -2.21 17.26 10.88
N ARG A 86 -2.35 15.93 11.05
CA ARG A 86 -1.60 15.16 12.07
C ARG A 86 -0.13 14.90 11.69
N ARG A 87 0.32 15.34 10.51
CA ARG A 87 1.69 15.14 9.99
C ARG A 87 2.55 16.41 9.97
N GLY A 88 2.23 17.39 10.83
CA GLY A 88 2.97 18.66 10.90
C GLY A 88 2.62 19.67 9.81
N SER A 89 1.87 19.26 8.80
CA SER A 89 1.17 20.15 7.87
C SER A 89 -0.20 20.54 8.47
N GLY A 90 -0.72 21.74 8.19
CA GLY A 90 -2.08 22.10 8.59
C GLY A 90 -3.15 21.20 7.94
N PRO A 91 -4.41 21.24 8.42
CA PRO A 91 -5.52 20.52 7.78
C PRO A 91 -5.65 20.89 6.29
N GLN A 92 -5.77 19.88 5.43
CA GLN A 92 -5.82 20.06 3.97
C GLN A 92 -6.77 19.06 3.31
N SER A 93 -7.55 19.49 2.31
CA SER A 93 -8.41 18.59 1.53
C SER A 93 -7.59 17.50 0.84
N GLN A 94 -8.14 16.29 0.72
CA GLN A 94 -7.48 15.13 0.13
C GLN A 94 -8.34 14.52 -0.99
N CYS A 95 -7.69 13.88 -1.96
CA CYS A 95 -8.33 13.15 -3.05
C CYS A 95 -7.57 11.84 -3.27
N ILE A 96 -8.31 10.76 -3.56
CA ILE A 96 -7.76 9.47 -3.98
C ILE A 96 -8.21 9.23 -5.41
N VAL A 97 -7.26 9.09 -6.33
CA VAL A 97 -7.52 8.72 -7.72
C VAL A 97 -7.24 7.23 -7.86
N ILE A 98 -8.21 6.50 -8.42
CA ILE A 98 -8.15 5.05 -8.67
C ILE A 98 -8.12 4.82 -10.17
#